data_AF-A0A7J6U596-F1
#
_entry.id   AF-A0A7J6U596-F1
#
_cell.length_a   1.000
_cell.length_b   1.000
_cell.length_c   1.000
_cell.angle_alpha   90.00
_cell.angle_beta   90.00
_cell.angle_gamma   90.00
#
_symmetry.space_group_name_H-M   'P 1'
#
loop_
_entity.id
_entity.type
_entity.pdbx_description
1 polymer ?
#
loop_
_entity_poly.entity_id
_entity_poly.type
_entity_poly.pdbx_seq_one_letter_code
_entity_poly.pdbx_strand_id
1 'polypeptide(L)'
;SAPNMLDSSVDDVTDEIYHLTQLVRETDGNAVELDLSVIEAAKIKDCLLYPSDKAFEYLSNGPPIPSGTKMLKFVDDIYALGSSVAEAQRNYGFVSYVLKGHDLPAEDLKKFENWLSQLEGGIERRGHLLGYDYLPSNDGLYPTMSADPSLEPLGPTSMTKRSA
;
A
#
# COMPACT_ATOMS: atom_id res chain seq x y z
N SER A 1 -22.88 2.64 -1.09
CA SER A 1 -22.31 2.98 0.22
C SER A 1 -21.26 1.95 0.55
N ALA A 2 -20.16 2.36 1.20
CA ALA A 2 -19.17 1.44 1.72
C ALA A 2 -19.84 0.44 2.70
N PRO A 3 -19.69 -0.87 2.49
CA PRO A 3 -20.40 -1.88 3.28
C PRO A 3 -19.88 -1.99 4.73
N ASN A 4 -18.66 -1.49 5.00
CA ASN A 4 -17.96 -1.64 6.28
C ASN A 4 -17.80 -0.31 7.05
N MET A 5 -18.62 0.69 6.71
CA MET A 5 -18.55 2.03 7.30
C MET A 5 -18.86 2.01 8.82
N LEU A 6 -17.81 2.18 9.61
CA LEU A 6 -17.82 2.69 10.98
C LEU A 6 -17.00 4.01 10.97
N ASP A 7 -17.10 4.84 12.00
CA ASP A 7 -16.11 5.90 12.24
C ASP A 7 -14.77 5.22 12.58
N SER A 8 -14.05 4.75 11.55
CA SER A 8 -12.80 4.00 11.65
C SER A 8 -11.66 4.82 11.09
N SER A 9 -10.53 4.84 11.80
CA SER A 9 -9.30 5.43 11.31
C SER A 9 -8.61 4.52 10.29
N VAL A 10 -7.68 5.09 9.53
CA VAL A 10 -6.78 4.33 8.63
C VAL A 10 -5.98 3.26 9.41
N ASP A 11 -5.68 3.52 10.68
CA ASP A 11 -4.97 2.56 11.54
C ASP A 11 -5.84 1.35 11.87
N ASP A 12 -7.12 1.56 12.19
CA ASP A 12 -8.06 0.47 12.46
C ASP A 12 -8.16 -0.46 11.24
N VAL A 13 -8.28 0.11 10.03
CA VAL A 13 -8.39 -0.69 8.79
C VAL A 13 -7.09 -1.42 8.48
N THR A 14 -5.94 -0.83 8.84
CA THR A 14 -4.63 -1.48 8.73
C THR A 14 -4.54 -2.69 9.66
N ASP A 15 -5.07 -2.59 10.88
CA ASP A 15 -5.12 -3.70 11.84
C ASP A 15 -6.07 -4.83 11.37
N GLU A 16 -7.22 -4.50 10.78
CA GLU A 16 -8.11 -5.49 10.13
C GLU A 16 -7.36 -6.27 9.05
N ILE A 17 -6.66 -5.56 8.15
CA ILE A 17 -5.85 -6.19 7.10
C ILE A 17 -4.77 -7.09 7.71
N TYR A 18 -4.14 -6.66 8.80
CA TYR A 18 -3.13 -7.46 9.49
C TYR A 18 -3.73 -8.74 10.09
N HIS A 19 -4.88 -8.66 10.77
CA HIS A 19 -5.55 -9.82 11.34
C HIS A 19 -6.00 -10.81 10.26
N LEU A 20 -6.58 -10.33 9.15
CA LEU A 20 -6.92 -11.17 8.01
C LEU A 20 -5.69 -11.87 7.42
N THR A 21 -4.57 -11.16 7.30
CA THR A 21 -3.28 -11.72 6.84
C THR A 21 -2.74 -12.80 7.79
N GLN A 22 -2.85 -12.59 9.11
CA GLN A 22 -2.44 -13.60 10.10
C GLN A 22 -3.34 -14.84 10.05
N LEU A 23 -4.65 -14.66 9.89
CA LEU A 23 -5.60 -15.76 9.78
C LEU A 23 -5.25 -16.71 8.62
N VAL A 24 -4.73 -16.17 7.51
CA VAL A 24 -4.22 -16.97 6.39
C VAL A 24 -3.04 -17.85 6.83
N ARG A 25 -2.06 -17.27 7.53
CA ARG A 25 -0.88 -18.00 8.03
C ARG A 25 -1.24 -19.08 9.03
N GLU A 26 -2.22 -18.81 9.87
CA GLU A 26 -2.72 -19.76 10.87
C GLU A 26 -3.50 -20.91 10.23
N THR A 27 -4.20 -20.63 9.12
CA THR A 27 -4.96 -21.63 8.37
C THR A 27 -4.04 -22.52 7.53
N ASP A 28 -3.11 -21.93 6.79
CA ASP A 28 -2.08 -22.63 6.03
C ASP A 28 -0.78 -21.82 6.02
N GLY A 29 0.19 -22.26 6.85
CA GLY A 29 1.49 -21.60 6.99
C GLY A 29 2.36 -21.63 5.72
N ASN A 30 2.01 -22.44 4.72
CA ASN A 30 2.73 -22.51 3.44
C ASN A 30 1.99 -21.80 2.30
N ALA A 31 0.74 -21.37 2.51
CA ALA A 31 -0.02 -20.69 1.48
C ALA A 31 0.57 -19.30 1.20
N VAL A 32 0.61 -18.94 -0.09
CA VAL A 32 0.95 -17.57 -0.52
C VAL A 32 -0.25 -16.64 -0.35
N GLU A 33 -1.44 -17.16 -0.61
CA GLU A 33 -2.73 -16.51 -0.43
C GLU A 33 -3.81 -17.58 -0.27
N LEU A 34 -4.93 -17.23 0.35
CA LEU A 34 -6.10 -18.10 0.47
C LEU A 34 -7.37 -17.40 -0.01
N ASP A 35 -8.20 -18.14 -0.73
CA ASP A 35 -9.56 -17.73 -1.04
C ASP A 35 -10.42 -17.74 0.24
N LEU A 36 -11.32 -16.78 0.42
CA LEU A 36 -12.17 -16.72 1.62
C LEU A 36 -12.99 -18.01 1.84
N SER A 37 -13.35 -18.73 0.77
CA SER A 37 -14.18 -19.94 0.84
C SER A 37 -13.51 -21.11 1.58
N VAL A 38 -12.18 -21.08 1.75
CA VAL A 38 -11.43 -22.14 2.46
C VAL A 38 -11.25 -21.83 3.95
N ILE A 39 -11.63 -20.64 4.40
CA ILE A 39 -11.53 -20.20 5.79
C ILE A 39 -12.93 -20.18 6.41
N GLU A 40 -13.04 -20.62 7.66
CA GLU A 40 -14.31 -20.60 8.38
C GLU A 40 -14.84 -19.16 8.54
N ALA A 41 -16.09 -18.93 8.12
CA ALA A 41 -16.70 -17.60 8.11
C ALA A 41 -16.71 -16.90 9.48
N ALA A 42 -16.82 -17.66 10.57
CA ALA A 42 -16.76 -17.11 11.93
C ALA A 42 -15.40 -16.46 12.21
N LYS A 43 -14.29 -17.15 11.84
CA LYS A 43 -12.93 -16.64 12.03
C LYS A 43 -12.66 -15.38 11.21
N ILE A 44 -13.21 -15.33 9.98
CA ILE A 44 -13.09 -14.13 9.14
C ILE A 44 -13.80 -12.96 9.81
N LYS A 45 -15.04 -13.17 10.28
CA LYS A 45 -15.83 -12.13 10.96
C LYS A 45 -15.15 -11.59 12.21
N ASP A 46 -14.45 -12.44 12.98
CA ASP A 46 -13.70 -12.03 14.16
C ASP A 46 -12.52 -11.10 13.84
N CYS A 47 -12.02 -11.10 12.60
CA CYS A 47 -10.98 -10.18 12.15
C CYS A 47 -11.52 -8.82 11.70
N LEU A 48 -12.83 -8.68 11.42
CA LEU A 48 -13.40 -7.48 10.83
C LEU A 48 -13.67 -6.42 11.89
N LEU A 49 -13.40 -5.16 11.56
CA LEU A 49 -13.82 -4.02 12.40
C LEU A 49 -15.34 -3.95 12.54
N TYR A 50 -16.04 -4.30 11.46
CA TYR A 50 -17.50 -4.36 11.44
C TYR A 50 -17.97 -5.79 11.09
N PRO A 51 -18.11 -6.67 12.09
CA PRO A 51 -18.53 -8.05 11.86
C PRO A 51 -20.00 -8.09 11.43
N SER A 52 -20.23 -8.19 10.12
CA SER A 52 -21.56 -8.27 9.53
C SER A 52 -21.59 -9.20 8.32
N ASP A 53 -22.77 -9.72 7.98
CA ASP A 53 -22.93 -10.55 6.78
C ASP A 53 -22.57 -9.79 5.50
N LYS A 54 -22.84 -8.48 5.46
CA LYS A 54 -22.48 -7.61 4.33
C LYS A 54 -20.98 -7.44 4.18
N ALA A 55 -20.26 -7.29 5.30
CA ALA A 55 -18.80 -7.17 5.29
C ALA A 55 -18.14 -8.48 4.85
N PHE A 56 -18.65 -9.60 5.34
CA PHE A 56 -18.22 -10.92 4.90
C PHE A 56 -18.51 -11.17 3.41
N GLU A 57 -19.72 -10.84 2.94
CA GLU A 57 -20.09 -10.95 1.53
C GLU A 57 -19.22 -10.06 0.64
N TYR A 58 -18.92 -8.84 1.09
CA TYR A 58 -18.00 -7.96 0.39
C TYR A 58 -16.63 -8.61 0.22
N LEU A 59 -16.00 -9.05 1.31
CA LEU A 59 -14.69 -9.73 1.24
C LEU A 59 -14.73 -11.00 0.38
N SER A 60 -15.83 -11.75 0.41
CA SER A 60 -15.98 -12.97 -0.39
C SER A 60 -16.01 -12.72 -1.90
N ASN A 61 -16.33 -11.49 -2.32
CA ASN A 61 -16.27 -11.05 -3.72
C ASN A 61 -14.94 -10.34 -4.06
N GLY A 62 -14.00 -10.32 -3.13
CA GLY A 62 -12.69 -9.69 -3.26
C GLY A 62 -11.61 -10.62 -3.81
N PRO A 63 -10.37 -10.13 -3.90
CA PRO A 63 -9.22 -10.97 -4.21
C PRO A 63 -8.91 -11.94 -3.04
N PRO A 64 -8.15 -13.02 -3.30
CA PRO A 64 -7.60 -13.86 -2.24
C PRO A 64 -6.82 -13.05 -1.19
N ILE A 65 -6.86 -13.51 0.06
CA ILE A 65 -6.13 -12.88 1.16
C ILE A 65 -4.68 -13.36 1.13
N PRO A 66 -3.69 -12.47 0.92
CA PRO A 66 -2.28 -12.85 0.95
C PRO A 66 -1.82 -13.19 2.38
N SER A 67 -0.88 -14.14 2.50
CA SER A 67 -0.28 -14.50 3.79
C SER A 67 0.83 -13.53 4.21
N GLY A 68 1.24 -12.60 3.34
CA GLY A 68 2.47 -11.82 3.48
C GLY A 68 2.29 -10.32 3.28
N THR A 69 1.18 -9.74 3.75
CA THR A 69 0.94 -8.30 3.59
C THR A 69 1.97 -7.48 4.37
N LYS A 70 2.74 -6.66 3.65
CA LYS A 70 3.56 -5.59 4.22
C LYS A 70 2.97 -4.26 3.81
N MET A 71 2.81 -3.34 4.74
CA MET A 71 2.31 -2.00 4.47
C MET A 71 3.24 -0.97 5.07
N LEU A 72 3.40 0.15 4.36
CA LEU A 72 4.03 1.36 4.86
C LEU A 72 2.97 2.45 4.89
N LYS A 73 2.73 3.02 6.07
CA LYS A 73 1.86 4.19 6.24
C LYS A 73 2.70 5.45 6.26
N PHE A 74 2.29 6.46 5.50
CA PHE A 74 2.86 7.80 5.54
C PHE A 74 1.75 8.85 5.56
N VAL A 75 1.49 9.42 6.76
CA VAL A 75 0.38 10.34 6.99
C VAL A 75 -0.95 9.68 6.57
N ASP A 76 -1.52 10.08 5.44
CA ASP A 76 -2.79 9.58 4.92
C ASP A 76 -2.61 8.48 3.86
N ASP A 77 -1.37 8.18 3.49
CA ASP A 77 -1.04 7.26 2.40
C ASP A 77 -0.67 5.88 2.91
N ILE A 78 -1.27 4.85 2.31
CA ILE A 78 -0.91 3.45 2.54
C ILE A 78 -0.26 2.88 1.28
N TYR A 79 0.92 2.29 1.48
CA TYR A 79 1.70 1.62 0.45
C TYR A 79 1.76 0.12 0.75
N ALA A 80 1.11 -0.70 -0.08
CA ALA A 80 1.23 -2.15 -0.02
C ALA A 80 2.53 -2.61 -0.69
N LEU A 81 3.43 -3.24 0.08
CA LEU A 81 4.78 -3.63 -0.32
C LEU A 81 4.89 -5.14 -0.51
N GLY A 82 5.93 -5.59 -1.20
CA GLY A 82 6.27 -7.01 -1.36
C GLY A 82 7.77 -7.18 -1.61
N SER A 83 8.28 -8.39 -1.38
CA SER A 83 9.68 -8.75 -1.64
C SER A 83 9.94 -9.03 -3.13
N SER A 84 8.87 -9.11 -3.93
CA SER A 84 8.89 -9.18 -5.39
C SER A 84 7.76 -8.34 -5.97
N VAL A 85 7.85 -8.00 -7.26
CA VAL A 85 6.80 -7.27 -8.00
C VAL A 85 5.45 -8.00 -7.90
N ALA A 86 5.45 -9.32 -8.10
CA ALA A 86 4.23 -10.13 -8.03
C ALA A 86 3.60 -10.13 -6.63
N GLU A 87 4.43 -10.17 -5.58
CA GLU A 87 3.95 -10.09 -4.19
C GLU A 87 3.37 -8.70 -3.88
N ALA A 88 4.03 -7.64 -4.32
CA ALA A 88 3.54 -6.28 -4.12
C ALA A 88 2.22 -6.02 -4.86
N GLN A 89 2.06 -6.54 -6.09
CA GLN A 89 0.79 -6.46 -6.84
C GLN A 89 -0.35 -7.19 -6.13
N ARG A 90 -0.12 -8.41 -5.63
CA ARG A 90 -1.12 -9.15 -4.86
C ARG A 90 -1.53 -8.39 -3.60
N ASN A 91 -0.54 -7.93 -2.83
CA ASN A 91 -0.77 -7.15 -1.62
C ASN A 91 -1.53 -5.85 -1.92
N TYR A 92 -1.17 -5.13 -2.98
CA TYR A 92 -1.89 -3.93 -3.43
C TYR A 92 -3.34 -4.21 -3.78
N GLY A 93 -3.61 -5.29 -4.52
CA GLY A 93 -4.97 -5.69 -4.90
C GLY A 93 -5.85 -5.94 -3.68
N PHE A 94 -5.35 -6.70 -2.70
CA PHE A 94 -6.07 -6.97 -1.46
C PHE A 94 -6.25 -5.73 -0.59
N VAL A 95 -5.18 -4.99 -0.29
CA VAL A 95 -5.23 -3.79 0.57
C VAL A 95 -6.17 -2.73 0.00
N SER A 96 -6.07 -2.45 -1.31
CA SER A 96 -6.95 -1.47 -1.97
C SER A 96 -8.42 -1.90 -1.95
N TYR A 97 -8.69 -3.20 -2.01
CA TYR A 97 -10.05 -3.74 -1.93
C TYR A 97 -10.64 -3.50 -0.54
N VAL A 98 -9.91 -3.85 0.53
CA VAL A 98 -10.37 -3.63 1.90
C VAL A 98 -10.59 -2.15 2.17
N LEU A 99 -9.61 -1.29 1.85
CA LEU A 99 -9.72 0.17 2.02
C LEU A 99 -10.94 0.76 1.31
N LYS A 100 -11.24 0.31 0.09
CA LYS A 100 -12.45 0.72 -0.64
C LYS A 100 -13.74 0.28 0.07
N GLY A 101 -13.73 -0.87 0.74
CA GLY A 101 -14.83 -1.34 1.58
C GLY A 101 -15.16 -0.42 2.76
N HIS A 102 -14.20 0.41 3.19
CA HIS A 102 -14.30 1.40 4.26
C HIS A 102 -14.44 2.85 3.78
N ASP A 103 -14.67 3.08 2.48
CA ASP A 103 -14.71 4.43 1.87
C ASP A 103 -13.39 5.21 1.96
N LEU A 104 -12.27 4.49 2.04
CA LEU A 104 -10.91 5.03 2.00
C LEU A 104 -10.23 4.67 0.66
N PRO A 105 -10.77 5.06 -0.51
CA PRO A 105 -10.27 4.56 -1.79
C PRO A 105 -8.79 4.92 -1.99
N ALA A 106 -7.98 3.92 -2.32
CA ALA A 106 -6.61 4.16 -2.77
C ALA A 106 -6.63 5.04 -4.04
N GLU A 107 -5.93 6.17 -4.01
CA GLU A 107 -5.85 7.06 -5.16
C GLU A 107 -5.14 6.39 -6.34
N ASP A 108 -5.63 6.61 -7.56
CA ASP A 108 -5.04 6.04 -8.78
C ASP A 108 -3.56 6.46 -8.99
N LEU A 109 -3.14 7.61 -8.46
CA LEU A 109 -1.75 8.08 -8.50
C LEU A 109 -0.83 7.28 -7.57
N LYS A 110 -1.39 6.63 -6.55
CA LYS A 110 -0.68 5.78 -5.58
C LYS A 110 -0.70 4.31 -5.97
N LYS A 111 -1.12 3.99 -7.19
CA LYS A 111 -1.02 2.66 -7.79
C LYS A 111 0.41 2.15 -7.74
N PHE A 112 0.56 0.88 -7.41
CA PHE A 112 1.83 0.18 -7.37
C PHE A 112 2.65 0.36 -8.66
N GLU A 113 1.99 0.38 -9.83
CA GLU A 113 2.63 0.55 -11.13
C GLU A 113 3.36 1.90 -11.28
N ASN A 114 2.96 2.93 -10.53
CA ASN A 114 3.60 4.25 -10.55
C ASN A 114 4.88 4.29 -9.71
N TRP A 115 5.10 3.30 -8.85
CA TRP A 115 6.33 3.19 -8.04
C TRP A 115 7.43 2.44 -8.77
N LEU A 116 7.07 1.67 -9.81
CA LEU A 116 8.03 0.91 -10.60
C LEU A 116 8.73 1.82 -11.60
N SER A 117 10.05 1.68 -11.67
CA SER A 117 10.80 2.23 -12.79
C SER A 117 10.36 1.61 -14.10
N GLN A 118 10.09 2.46 -15.09
CA GLN A 118 9.62 2.05 -16.41
C GLN A 118 10.74 2.20 -17.43
N LEU A 119 10.89 1.21 -18.31
CA LEU A 119 11.82 1.30 -19.44
C LEU A 119 11.08 1.87 -20.65
N GLU A 120 11.28 3.16 -20.94
CA GLU A 120 10.69 3.82 -22.11
C GLU A 120 11.78 4.14 -23.13
N GLY A 121 11.71 3.53 -24.32
CA GLY A 121 12.68 3.78 -25.40
C GLY A 121 14.13 3.41 -25.05
N GLY A 122 14.33 2.45 -24.15
CA GLY A 122 15.67 2.06 -23.66
C GLY A 122 16.21 2.93 -22.52
N ILE A 123 15.44 3.92 -22.06
CA ILE A 123 15.79 4.78 -20.93
C ILE A 123 14.96 4.33 -19.72
N GLU A 124 15.64 4.03 -18.61
CA GLU A 124 14.98 3.75 -17.34
C GLU A 124 14.49 5.06 -16.72
N ARG A 125 13.17 5.19 -16.55
CA ARG A 125 12.54 6.28 -15.81
C ARG A 125 12.48 5.94 -14.34
N ARG A 126 12.66 6.96 -13.50
CA ARG A 126 12.58 6.83 -12.06
C ARG A 126 11.14 6.56 -11.63
N GLY A 127 10.95 5.63 -10.71
CA GLY A 127 9.67 5.45 -10.01
C GLY A 127 9.51 6.53 -8.95
N HIS A 128 8.27 6.94 -8.65
CA HIS A 128 8.01 8.00 -7.67
C HIS A 128 7.34 7.45 -6.41
N LEU A 129 7.90 7.78 -5.24
CA LEU A 129 7.42 7.33 -3.94
C LEU A 129 7.73 8.36 -2.85
N LEU A 130 6.72 8.84 -2.12
CA LEU A 130 6.88 9.72 -0.95
C LEU A 130 7.66 11.03 -1.19
N GLY A 131 7.53 11.61 -2.39
CA GLY A 131 8.30 12.80 -2.77
C GLY A 131 9.76 12.49 -3.11
N TYR A 132 10.09 11.22 -3.35
CA TYR A 132 11.37 10.77 -3.86
C TYR A 132 11.20 10.08 -5.22
N ASP A 133 12.18 10.28 -6.08
CA ASP A 133 12.35 9.50 -7.30
C ASP A 133 13.38 8.41 -7.02
N TYR A 134 13.04 7.15 -7.30
CA TYR A 134 13.91 6.00 -7.10
C TYR A 134 14.35 5.42 -8.45
N LEU A 135 15.64 5.03 -8.54
CA LEU A 135 16.21 4.37 -9.71
C LEU A 135 16.88 3.05 -9.31
N PRO A 136 16.32 1.88 -9.69
CA PRO A 136 16.84 0.57 -9.33
C PRO A 136 18.26 0.30 -9.85
N SER A 137 18.59 0.74 -11.06
CA SER A 137 19.89 0.42 -11.68
C SER A 137 21.10 0.92 -10.91
N ASN A 138 20.94 1.97 -10.09
CA ASN A 138 22.01 2.52 -9.28
C ASN A 138 21.67 2.61 -7.79
N ASP A 139 20.57 1.97 -7.36
CA ASP A 139 20.05 2.02 -6.00
C ASP A 139 19.94 3.48 -5.48
N GLY A 140 19.56 4.40 -6.37
CA GLY A 140 19.59 5.83 -6.14
C GLY A 140 18.24 6.36 -5.69
N LEU A 141 18.22 7.06 -4.55
CA LEU A 141 17.05 7.80 -4.06
C LEU A 141 17.28 9.31 -4.21
N TYR A 142 16.45 9.97 -5.01
CA TYR A 142 16.55 11.39 -5.31
C TYR A 142 15.37 12.14 -4.71
N PRO A 143 15.56 13.27 -4.03
CA PRO A 143 14.44 14.11 -3.64
C PRO A 143 13.76 14.68 -4.88
N THR A 144 12.45 14.54 -4.99
CA THR A 144 11.66 15.18 -6.05
C THR A 144 11.56 16.66 -5.71
N MET A 145 12.49 17.45 -6.25
CA MET A 145 12.44 18.91 -6.11
C MET A 145 11.33 19.44 -7.03
N SER A 146 10.25 19.95 -6.46
CA SER A 146 9.19 20.66 -7.19
C SER A 146 9.57 22.11 -7.56
N ALA A 147 10.86 22.45 -7.50
CA ALA A 147 11.33 23.75 -7.95
C ALA A 147 11.27 23.79 -9.48
N ASP A 148 10.58 24.81 -10.01
CA ASP A 148 10.54 25.13 -11.43
C ASP A 148 11.97 25.14 -12.00
N PRO A 149 12.33 24.27 -12.96
CA PRO A 149 13.66 24.25 -13.55
C PRO A 149 14.00 25.54 -14.32
N SER A 150 13.01 26.44 -14.55
CA SER A 150 13.22 27.78 -15.11
C SER A 150 13.68 28.82 -14.08
N LEU A 151 13.62 28.49 -12.78
CA LEU A 151 14.29 29.27 -11.73
C LEU A 151 15.72 28.75 -11.63
N GLU A 152 16.66 29.44 -12.27
CA GLU A 152 18.08 29.15 -12.10
C GLU A 152 18.43 29.06 -10.60
N PRO A 153 19.30 28.11 -10.19
CA PRO A 153 19.74 28.04 -8.82
C PRO A 153 20.43 29.37 -8.47
N LEU A 154 19.88 30.11 -7.50
CA LEU A 154 20.53 31.25 -6.87
C LEU A 154 21.75 30.78 -6.04
N GLY A 155 22.74 30.21 -6.73
CA GLY A 155 24.02 29.77 -6.18
C GLY A 155 23.94 28.85 -4.96
N PRO A 156 25.09 28.42 -4.42
CA PRO A 156 25.11 27.80 -3.11
C PRO A 156 24.71 28.85 -2.07
N THR A 157 23.56 28.69 -1.43
CA THR A 157 23.20 29.48 -0.25
C THR A 157 24.17 29.08 0.85
N SER A 158 25.17 29.92 1.12
CA SER A 158 26.12 29.69 2.20
C SER A 158 25.36 29.71 3.53
N MET A 159 25.23 28.55 4.19
CA MET A 159 24.89 28.53 5.60
C MET A 159 26.08 29.08 6.38
N THR A 160 26.09 30.39 6.65
CA THR A 160 26.97 30.96 7.66
C THR A 160 26.63 30.34 9.01
N LYS A 161 27.58 29.58 9.56
CA LYS A 161 27.55 29.13 10.95
C LYS A 161 27.30 30.36 11.84
N ARG A 162 26.21 30.36 12.60
CA ARG A 162 26.06 31.27 13.72
C ARG A 162 27.09 30.85 14.77
N SER A 163 28.12 31.65 14.93
CA SER A 163 29.00 31.59 16.10
C SER A 163 28.16 31.96 17.33
N ALA A 164 28.35 31.18 18.41
CA ALA A 164 27.77 31.42 19.72
C ALA A 164 28.21 32.76 20.32
#